data_AF-A0A5B6ZR59-F1
#
_entry.id   AF-A0A5B6ZR59-F1
#
_cell.length_a   1.000
_cell.length_b   1.000
_cell.length_c   1.000
_cell.angle_alpha   90.00
_cell.angle_beta   90.00
_cell.angle_gamma   90.00
#
_symmetry.space_group_name_H-M   'P 1'
#
loop_
_entity.id
_entity.type
_entity.pdbx_description
1 polymer ?
#
loop_
_entity_poly.entity_id
_entity_poly.type
_entity_poly.pdbx_seq_one_letter_code
_entity_poly.pdbx_strand_id
1 'polypeptide(L)'
;LETSVYPREPQPMKELRELTAKHPWNIMTTSADEGQFLNMLLKLINAKNTMEIGVYTGYSLLATALALPDDGKILAMDINRENYELGLPIIQKAGIAHKIDFKEGPALPVLDQMIEDG
;
A
#
# COMPACT_ATOMS: atom_id res chain seq x y z
N LEU A 1 -7.10 16.25 -10.30
CA LEU A 1 -6.60 14.93 -10.72
C LEU A 1 -6.00 14.96 -12.14
N GLU A 2 -6.73 15.46 -13.15
CA GLU A 2 -6.30 15.48 -14.56
C GLU A 2 -4.98 16.21 -14.86
N THR A 3 -4.66 17.29 -14.15
CA THR A 3 -3.51 18.13 -14.48
C THR A 3 -2.20 17.65 -13.85
N SER A 4 -2.25 17.29 -12.57
CA SER A 4 -1.04 17.06 -11.76
C SER A 4 -0.88 15.62 -11.24
N VAL A 5 -1.95 14.83 -11.25
CA VAL A 5 -1.98 13.50 -10.61
C VAL A 5 -1.98 12.40 -11.66
N TYR A 6 -3.06 12.25 -12.44
CA TYR A 6 -3.20 11.16 -13.40
C TYR A 6 -2.09 11.10 -14.47
N PRO A 7 -1.58 12.23 -15.01
CA PRO A 7 -0.46 12.18 -15.96
C PRO A 7 0.85 11.61 -15.38
N ARG A 8 0.95 11.54 -14.04
CA ARG A 8 2.13 11.07 -13.30
C ARG A 8 1.85 9.81 -12.48
N GLU A 9 0.63 9.29 -12.53
CA GLU A 9 0.24 8.08 -11.80
C GLU A 9 0.98 6.87 -12.42
N PRO A 10 1.74 6.10 -11.62
CA PRO A 10 2.35 4.87 -12.10
C PRO A 10 1.31 3.91 -12.66
N GLN A 11 1.63 3.23 -13.77
CA GLN A 11 0.69 2.30 -14.42
C GLN A 11 0.12 1.23 -13.47
N PRO A 12 0.92 0.60 -12.56
CA PRO A 12 0.37 -0.34 -11.59
C PRO A 12 -0.66 0.28 -10.64
N MET A 13 -0.47 1.55 -10.25
CA MET A 13 -1.44 2.25 -9.40
C MET A 13 -2.74 2.51 -10.16
N LYS A 14 -2.66 2.96 -11.42
CA LYS A 14 -3.85 3.11 -12.27
C LYS A 14 -4.62 1.79 -12.43
N GLU A 15 -3.91 0.69 -12.72
CA GLU A 15 -4.49 -0.65 -12.85
C GLU A 15 -5.20 -1.06 -11.55
N LEU A 16 -4.56 -0.84 -10.40
CA LEU A 16 -5.14 -1.16 -9.10
C LEU A 16 -6.37 -0.29 -8.79
N ARG A 17 -6.34 1.00 -9.09
CA ARG A 17 -7.48 1.89 -8.92
C ARG A 17 -8.69 1.47 -9.75
N GLU A 18 -8.47 1.07 -10.99
CA GLU A 18 -9.53 0.58 -11.90
C GLU A 18 -10.09 -0.78 -11.45
N LEU A 19 -9.25 -1.65 -10.88
CA LEU A 19 -9.68 -2.90 -10.24
C LEU A 19 -10.55 -2.60 -9.01
N THR A 20 -10.05 -1.79 -8.08
CA THR A 20 -10.71 -1.45 -6.82
C THR A 20 -12.02 -0.72 -7.04
N ALA A 21 -12.14 0.11 -8.09
CA ALA A 21 -13.39 0.80 -8.44
C ALA A 21 -14.58 -0.13 -8.69
N LYS A 22 -14.33 -1.41 -9.03
CA LYS A 22 -15.38 -2.42 -9.25
C LYS A 22 -15.78 -3.16 -7.96
N HIS A 23 -15.03 -2.99 -6.88
CA HIS A 23 -15.31 -3.65 -5.61
C HIS A 23 -16.46 -2.92 -4.86
N PRO A 24 -17.35 -3.63 -4.14
CA PRO A 24 -18.47 -3.01 -3.41
C PRO A 24 -18.04 -1.94 -2.38
N TRP A 25 -16.85 -2.10 -1.81
CA TRP A 25 -16.29 -1.16 -0.83
C TRP A 25 -15.24 -0.20 -1.43
N ASN A 26 -15.35 0.10 -2.73
CA ASN A 26 -14.41 0.98 -3.43
C ASN A 26 -14.18 2.34 -2.75
N ILE A 27 -15.17 2.87 -2.04
CA ILE A 27 -15.07 4.15 -1.31
C ILE A 27 -13.99 4.16 -0.23
N MET A 28 -13.54 2.99 0.24
CA MET A 28 -12.47 2.87 1.23
C MET A 28 -11.07 3.11 0.65
N THR A 29 -10.91 3.12 -0.68
CA THR A 29 -9.58 3.30 -1.28
C THR A 29 -9.03 4.69 -1.04
N THR A 30 -7.74 4.77 -0.75
CA THR A 30 -6.97 6.02 -0.78
C THR A 30 -7.11 6.68 -2.15
N SER A 31 -7.26 8.01 -2.16
CA SER A 31 -7.39 8.76 -3.41
C SER A 31 -6.06 8.85 -4.17
N ALA A 32 -6.11 9.10 -5.47
CA ALA A 32 -4.90 9.16 -6.30
C ALA A 32 -3.97 10.33 -5.92
N ASP A 33 -4.53 11.46 -5.52
CA ASP A 33 -3.80 12.62 -5.02
C ASP A 33 -3.13 12.35 -3.66
N GLU A 34 -3.80 11.63 -2.75
CA GLU A 34 -3.20 11.20 -1.49
C GLU A 34 -2.08 10.17 -1.73
N GLY A 35 -2.28 9.19 -2.63
CA GLY A 35 -1.22 8.25 -3.02
C GLY A 35 0.00 8.95 -3.62
N GLN A 36 -0.19 9.99 -4.44
CA GLN A 36 0.90 10.82 -4.95
C GLN A 36 1.62 11.56 -3.81
N PHE A 37 0.87 12.13 -2.87
CA PHE A 37 1.42 12.83 -1.71
C PHE A 37 2.27 11.89 -0.84
N LEU A 38 1.76 10.70 -0.49
CA LEU A 38 2.48 9.70 0.29
C LEU A 38 3.78 9.26 -0.41
N ASN A 39 3.70 9.00 -1.72
CA ASN A 39 4.89 8.63 -2.50
C ASN A 39 5.98 9.71 -2.45
N MET A 40 5.60 10.99 -2.55
CA MET A 40 6.51 12.11 -2.40
C MET A 40 7.07 12.22 -0.98
N LEU A 41 6.20 12.15 0.03
CA LEU A 41 6.58 12.26 1.44
C LEU A 41 7.63 11.22 1.82
N LEU A 42 7.40 9.95 1.46
CA LEU A 42 8.30 8.83 1.75
C LEU A 42 9.70 9.03 1.13
N LYS A 43 9.76 9.58 -0.09
CA LYS A 43 11.02 9.93 -0.75
C LYS A 43 11.74 11.08 -0.04
N LEU A 44 11.01 12.11 0.38
CA LEU A 44 11.57 13.27 1.07
C LEU A 44 12.18 12.91 2.43
N ILE A 45 11.57 11.97 3.15
CA ILE A 45 12.08 11.51 4.46
C ILE A 45 13.07 10.34 4.34
N ASN A 46 13.39 9.89 3.12
CA ASN A 46 14.24 8.73 2.85
C ASN A 46 13.80 7.48 3.63
N ALA A 47 12.50 7.20 3.64
CA ALA A 47 11.92 6.07 4.37
C ALA A 47 12.48 4.73 3.85
N LYS A 48 12.66 3.78 4.76
CA LYS A 48 13.19 2.44 4.44
C LYS A 48 12.42 1.30 5.11
N ASN A 49 11.99 1.51 6.35
CA ASN A 49 11.20 0.55 7.11
C ASN A 49 9.92 1.24 7.55
N THR A 50 8.77 0.71 7.12
CA THR A 50 7.47 1.35 7.30
C THR A 50 6.44 0.33 7.78
N MET A 51 5.30 0.83 8.26
CA MET A 51 4.17 0.03 8.68
C MET A 51 2.89 0.65 8.12
N GLU A 52 1.96 -0.18 7.67
CA GLU A 52 0.64 0.23 7.20
C GLU A 52 -0.45 -0.58 7.92
N ILE A 53 -1.39 0.12 8.56
CA ILE A 53 -2.55 -0.48 9.26
C ILE A 53 -3.80 -0.08 8.49
N GLY A 54 -4.53 -1.08 7.97
CA GLY A 54 -5.59 -0.88 7.00
C GLY A 54 -5.00 -0.85 5.58
N VAL A 55 -5.05 -2.00 4.91
CA VAL A 55 -4.48 -2.22 3.57
C VAL A 55 -5.59 -2.21 2.51
N TYR A 56 -6.74 -2.81 2.82
CA TYR A 56 -7.81 -3.06 1.87
C TYR A 56 -7.26 -3.71 0.58
N THR A 57 -7.45 -3.08 -0.59
CA THR A 57 -6.94 -3.56 -1.88
C THR A 57 -5.50 -3.11 -2.16
N GLY A 58 -4.92 -2.26 -1.31
CA GLY A 58 -3.49 -1.93 -1.33
C GLY A 58 -3.07 -0.71 -2.16
N TYR A 59 -3.94 0.29 -2.39
CA TYR A 59 -3.55 1.49 -3.18
C TYR A 59 -2.47 2.32 -2.47
N SER A 60 -2.65 2.61 -1.17
CA SER A 60 -1.62 3.21 -0.31
C SER A 60 -0.37 2.33 -0.21
N LEU A 61 -0.56 1.02 0.02
CA LEU A 61 0.52 0.05 0.12
C LEU A 61 1.41 0.03 -1.13
N LEU A 62 0.79 0.02 -2.32
CA LEU A 62 1.49 0.07 -3.60
C LEU A 62 2.20 1.42 -3.81
N ALA A 63 1.55 2.54 -3.46
CA ALA A 63 2.18 3.86 -3.52
C ALA A 63 3.45 3.93 -2.65
N THR A 64 3.37 3.35 -1.45
CA THR A 64 4.47 3.23 -0.48
C THR A 64 5.58 2.34 -1.02
N ALA A 65 5.27 1.12 -1.46
CA ALA A 65 6.26 0.17 -1.97
C ALA A 65 7.03 0.68 -3.20
N LEU A 66 6.37 1.46 -4.06
CA LEU A 66 7.00 2.15 -5.20
C LEU A 66 7.89 3.33 -4.79
N ALA A 67 7.67 3.92 -3.60
CA ALA A 67 8.46 5.04 -3.10
C ALA A 67 9.74 4.59 -2.39
N LEU A 68 9.66 3.47 -1.66
CA LEU A 68 10.78 2.93 -0.90
C LEU A 68 11.90 2.41 -1.82
N PRO A 69 13.17 2.40 -1.36
CA PRO A 69 14.26 1.73 -2.07
C PRO A 69 13.98 0.23 -2.24
N ASP A 70 14.77 -0.44 -3.07
CA ASP A 70 14.56 -1.86 -3.40
C ASP A 70 14.60 -2.78 -2.16
N ASP A 71 15.47 -2.46 -1.20
CA ASP A 71 15.61 -3.15 0.08
C ASP A 71 14.70 -2.59 1.19
N GLY A 72 13.71 -1.77 0.80
CA GLY A 72 12.69 -1.25 1.71
C GLY A 72 11.75 -2.35 2.22
N LYS A 73 11.20 -2.13 3.42
CA LYS A 73 10.29 -3.07 4.08
C LYS A 73 9.01 -2.37 4.54
N ILE A 74 7.90 -3.08 4.41
CA ILE A 74 6.58 -2.67 4.85
C ILE A 74 5.97 -3.82 5.65
N LEU A 75 5.69 -3.58 6.93
CA LEU A 75 4.78 -4.43 7.68
C LEU A 75 3.35 -3.95 7.41
N ALA A 76 2.58 -4.74 6.68
CA ALA A 76 1.21 -4.42 6.29
C ALA A 76 0.22 -5.25 7.11
N MET A 77 -0.81 -4.62 7.69
CA MET A 77 -1.79 -5.29 8.54
C MET A 77 -3.21 -4.97 8.11
N ASP A 78 -4.04 -5.99 7.95
CA ASP A 78 -5.47 -5.85 7.72
C ASP A 78 -6.23 -7.05 8.27
N ILE A 79 -7.48 -6.84 8.68
CA ILE A 79 -8.36 -7.92 9.14
C ILE A 79 -8.91 -8.77 7.99
N ASN A 80 -8.85 -8.27 6.75
CA ASN A 80 -9.42 -8.93 5.58
C ASN A 80 -8.35 -9.23 4.53
N ARG A 81 -7.90 -10.49 4.48
CA ARG A 81 -6.93 -10.98 3.49
C ARG A 81 -7.49 -11.00 2.06
N GLU A 82 -8.76 -11.34 1.89
CA GLU A 82 -9.38 -11.48 0.56
C GLU A 82 -9.26 -10.18 -0.24
N ASN A 83 -9.50 -9.03 0.39
CA ASN A 83 -9.34 -7.72 -0.25
C ASN A 83 -7.90 -7.45 -0.68
N TYR A 84 -6.92 -7.79 0.16
CA TYR A 84 -5.51 -7.63 -0.17
C TYR A 84 -5.12 -8.51 -1.36
N GLU A 85 -5.60 -9.75 -1.38
CA GLU A 85 -5.34 -10.70 -2.46
C GLU A 85 -5.95 -10.27 -3.79
N LEU A 86 -6.99 -9.42 -3.81
CA LEU A 86 -7.46 -8.80 -5.04
C LEU A 86 -6.39 -7.92 -5.70
N GLY A 87 -5.68 -7.10 -4.91
CA GLY A 87 -4.64 -6.19 -5.42
C GLY A 87 -3.26 -6.84 -5.60
N LEU A 88 -3.00 -7.95 -4.90
CA LEU A 88 -1.71 -8.63 -4.87
C LEU A 88 -1.13 -8.98 -6.25
N PRO A 89 -1.90 -9.46 -7.25
CA PRO A 89 -1.37 -9.73 -8.59
C PRO A 89 -0.73 -8.51 -9.26
N ILE A 90 -1.29 -7.31 -9.02
CA ILE A 90 -0.76 -6.05 -9.58
C ILE A 90 0.52 -5.65 -8.86
N ILE A 91 0.56 -5.82 -7.53
CA ILE A 91 1.76 -5.61 -6.69
C ILE A 91 2.89 -6.55 -7.14
N GLN A 92 2.60 -7.83 -7.39
CA GLN A 92 3.55 -8.82 -7.89
C GLN A 92 4.07 -8.46 -9.30
N LYS A 93 3.15 -8.10 -10.20
CA LYS A 93 3.49 -7.65 -11.57
C LYS A 93 4.38 -6.39 -11.57
N ALA A 94 4.21 -5.51 -10.58
CA ALA A 94 5.06 -4.34 -10.39
C ALA A 94 6.46 -4.65 -9.83
N GLY A 95 6.73 -5.91 -9.45
CA GLY A 95 8.04 -6.35 -8.99
C GLY A 95 8.45 -5.83 -7.62
N ILE A 96 7.49 -5.42 -6.78
CA ILE A 96 7.74 -4.82 -5.46
C ILE A 96 7.12 -5.61 -4.30
N ALA A 97 6.54 -6.78 -4.58
CA ALA A 97 5.89 -7.62 -3.57
C ALA A 97 6.88 -8.12 -2.49
N HIS A 98 8.18 -8.25 -2.82
CA HIS A 98 9.21 -8.66 -1.87
C HIS A 98 9.41 -7.68 -0.71
N LYS A 99 8.93 -6.44 -0.84
CA LYS A 99 9.01 -5.42 0.22
C LYS A 99 7.94 -5.58 1.29
N ILE A 100 6.92 -6.41 1.08
CA ILE A 100 5.70 -6.44 1.89
C ILE A 100 5.64 -7.72 2.74
N ASP A 101 5.58 -7.56 4.06
CA ASP A 101 5.18 -8.61 5.01
C ASP A 101 3.74 -8.33 5.45
N PHE A 102 2.79 -9.08 4.89
CA PHE A 102 1.37 -8.92 5.20
C PHE A 102 0.94 -9.85 6.34
N LYS A 103 0.40 -9.26 7.41
CA LYS A 103 -0.23 -9.98 8.53
C LYS A 103 -1.74 -9.80 8.47
N GLU A 104 -2.44 -10.93 8.46
CA GLU A 104 -3.89 -10.92 8.59
C GLU A 104 -4.28 -10.90 10.07
N GLY A 105 -5.27 -10.07 10.41
CA GLY A 105 -5.86 -9.98 11.74
C GLY A 105 -5.88 -8.56 12.29
N PRO A 106 -6.39 -8.38 13.53
CA PRO A 106 -6.35 -7.08 14.20
C PRO A 106 -4.90 -6.60 14.36
N ALA A 107 -4.64 -5.32 14.13
CA ALA A 107 -3.29 -4.77 14.25
C ALA A 107 -2.80 -4.70 15.71
N LEU A 108 -3.71 -4.48 16.67
CA LEU A 108 -3.33 -4.23 18.06
C LEU A 108 -2.50 -5.36 18.70
N PRO A 109 -2.86 -6.65 18.61
CA PRO A 109 -2.02 -7.74 19.11
C PRO A 109 -0.63 -7.81 18.46
N VAL A 110 -0.50 -7.43 17.19
CA VAL A 110 0.80 -7.38 16.50
C VAL A 110 1.65 -6.24 17.07
N LEU A 111 1.04 -5.08 17.33
CA LEU A 111 1.71 -3.95 17.98
C LEU A 111 2.16 -4.28 19.41
N ASP A 112 1.31 -4.96 20.19
CA ASP A 112 1.64 -5.39 21.54
C ASP A 112 2.85 -6.34 21.54
N GLN A 113 2.85 -7.35 20.67
CA GLN A 113 3.99 -8.27 20.54
C GLN A 113 5.29 -7.54 20.14
N MET A 114 5.21 -6.56 19.24
CA MET A 114 6.38 -5.77 18.83
C MET A 114 6.97 -4.93 19.96
N ILE A 115 6.14 -4.48 20.91
CA ILE A 115 6.61 -3.77 22.12
C ILE A 115 7.26 -4.75 23.10
N GLU A 116 6.71 -5.96 23.25
CA GLU A 116 7.26 -6.99 24.14
C GLU A 116 8.61 -7.55 23.63
N ASP A 117 8.79 -7.63 22.31
CA ASP A 117 10.02 -8.12 21.68
C ASP A 117 11.18 -7.09 21.68
N GLY A 118 10.91 -5.83 22.08
CA GLY A 118 11.84 -4.69 22.04
C GLY A 118 12.50 -4.34 23.38
#